data_AF-A0A7Z9G9X5-F1
#
_entry.id   AF-A0A7Z9G9X5-F1
#
_cell.length_a   1.000
_cell.length_b   1.000
_cell.length_c   1.000
_cell.angle_alpha   90.00
_cell.angle_beta   90.00
_cell.angle_gamma   90.00
#
_symmetry.space_group_name_H-M   'P 1'
#
loop_
_entity.id
_entity.type
_entity.pdbx_description
1 polymer ?
#
loop_
_entity_poly.entity_id
_entity_poly.type
_entity_poly.pdbx_seq_one_letter_code
_entity_poly.pdbx_strand_id
1 'polypeptide(L)'
;SFPNSKKIPNAVLQTAQLQERVGRLQEAAKTYQRYSSKFQSEDNAPWALFKAGLVYEKLKDEGSQIKIWKAFISRYRKQPGVDSKIVEATLRMADIYNAAGSRKGAIKFYGKTIEEFVKRGLQPETKAAGFAAKAEFALIESRFKRYKGLKLKGSLANQGRIIKQARKLMGELQAAYGTLPKYRAYDWMIAALYRIARLNELYAKLFYGAPDPPGVSDRGMEEYRTMIEDEGLRWENAAIQNYEIAIKQARRLKIVNKWTMKLRTTLNRFKPAAYPLFKEEKRRYDYGTGFNVPLTTQPEKKAPEPEVKTESKPKTEPAVTPTPAGNKKQPTPPSPKAETQPTETPTNSIPVPVDDIPVPGESI
;
A
#
# COMPACT_ATOMS: atom_id res chain seq x y z
N SER A 1 44.88 20.09 -19.91
CA SER A 1 43.43 19.83 -19.88
C SER A 1 43.01 19.16 -21.18
N PHE A 2 42.38 17.98 -21.14
CA PHE A 2 41.88 17.26 -22.32
C PHE A 2 40.36 17.45 -22.42
N PRO A 3 39.83 18.41 -23.19
CA PRO A 3 38.42 18.81 -23.10
C PRO A 3 37.44 17.83 -23.78
N ASN A 4 37.93 16.89 -24.60
CA ASN A 4 37.12 16.05 -25.49
C ASN A 4 37.31 14.52 -25.32
N SER A 5 37.78 14.07 -24.16
CA SER A 5 37.88 12.62 -23.93
C SER A 5 36.48 12.01 -23.78
N LYS A 6 36.13 11.02 -24.62
CA LYS A 6 34.90 10.20 -24.54
C LYS A 6 34.68 9.55 -23.15
N LYS A 7 35.68 9.59 -22.25
CA LYS A 7 35.61 9.06 -20.88
C LYS A 7 35.10 10.06 -19.83
N ILE A 8 35.03 11.36 -20.15
CA ILE A 8 34.66 12.41 -19.18
C ILE A 8 33.24 12.22 -18.62
N PRO A 9 32.19 11.93 -19.43
CA PRO A 9 30.86 11.69 -18.89
C PRO A 9 30.88 10.56 -17.85
N ASN A 10 31.44 9.40 -18.21
CA ASN A 10 31.51 8.24 -17.33
C ASN A 10 32.22 8.55 -16.00
N ALA A 11 33.34 9.28 -16.03
CA ALA A 11 34.06 9.67 -14.82
C ALA A 11 33.21 10.56 -13.89
N VAL A 12 32.48 11.53 -14.45
CA VAL A 12 31.59 12.40 -13.67
C VAL A 12 30.42 11.61 -13.07
N LEU A 13 29.86 10.66 -13.82
CA LEU A 13 28.77 9.81 -13.34
C LEU A 13 29.22 8.91 -12.18
N GLN A 14 30.39 8.25 -12.33
CA GLN A 14 30.99 7.42 -11.29
C GLN A 14 31.32 8.23 -10.04
N THR A 15 31.79 9.47 -10.21
CA THR A 15 32.03 10.40 -9.08
C THR A 15 30.74 10.65 -8.29
N ALA A 16 29.63 10.93 -8.97
CA ALA A 16 28.34 11.16 -8.30
C ALA A 16 27.86 9.92 -7.54
N GLN A 17 28.03 8.73 -8.14
CA GLN A 17 27.67 7.45 -7.52
C GLN A 17 28.53 7.16 -6.28
N LEU A 18 29.84 7.43 -6.35
CA LEU A 18 30.75 7.25 -5.20
C LEU A 18 30.37 8.21 -4.07
N GLN A 19 30.15 9.49 -4.38
CA GLN A 19 29.68 10.49 -3.41
C GLN A 19 28.38 10.06 -2.73
N GLU A 20 27.41 9.53 -3.47
CA GLU A 20 26.16 9.01 -2.92
C GLU A 20 26.40 7.84 -1.95
N ARG A 21 27.27 6.89 -2.32
CA ARG A 21 27.58 5.70 -1.52
C ARG A 21 28.30 6.04 -0.21
N VAL A 22 29.19 7.03 -0.22
CA VAL A 22 29.94 7.46 0.98
C VAL A 22 29.18 8.52 1.80
N GLY A 23 27.91 8.78 1.49
CA GLY A 23 27.05 9.68 2.26
C GLY A 23 27.24 11.18 1.97
N ARG A 24 28.06 11.57 0.99
CA ARG A 24 28.21 12.96 0.55
C ARG A 24 27.05 13.37 -0.36
N LEU A 25 25.84 13.34 0.19
CA LEU A 25 24.59 13.48 -0.56
C LEU A 25 24.46 14.83 -1.27
N GLN A 26 24.83 15.94 -0.61
CA GLN A 26 24.73 17.27 -1.22
C GLN A 26 25.67 17.42 -2.43
N GLU A 27 26.89 16.88 -2.34
CA GLU A 27 27.82 16.84 -3.47
C GLU A 27 27.30 15.92 -4.58
N ALA A 28 26.82 14.73 -4.23
CA ALA A 28 26.30 13.77 -5.20
C ALA A 28 25.15 14.37 -6.02
N ALA A 29 24.18 15.02 -5.38
CA ALA A 29 23.05 15.66 -6.06
C ALA A 29 23.52 16.74 -7.06
N LYS A 30 24.46 17.60 -6.63
CA LYS A 30 25.07 18.62 -7.50
C LYS A 30 25.84 18.00 -8.65
N THR A 31 26.60 16.92 -8.43
CA THR A 31 27.36 16.24 -9.47
C THR A 31 26.44 15.56 -10.49
N TYR A 32 25.38 14.89 -10.05
CA TYR A 32 24.35 14.34 -10.94
C TYR A 32 23.66 15.42 -11.78
N GLN A 33 23.29 16.55 -11.18
CA GLN A 33 22.70 17.68 -11.89
C GLN A 33 23.68 18.27 -12.92
N ARG A 34 24.97 18.39 -12.57
CA ARG A 34 26.04 18.82 -13.47
C ARG A 34 26.21 17.86 -14.63
N TYR A 35 26.21 16.55 -14.37
CA TYR A 35 26.26 15.52 -15.42
C TYR A 35 25.13 15.72 -16.43
N SER A 36 23.88 15.76 -15.96
CA SER A 36 22.71 15.91 -16.82
C SER A 36 22.75 17.21 -17.64
N SER A 37 23.29 18.29 -17.07
CA SER A 37 23.30 19.60 -17.72
C SER A 37 24.44 19.75 -18.74
N LYS A 38 25.60 19.16 -18.48
CA LYS A 38 26.76 19.19 -19.39
C LYS A 38 26.68 18.15 -20.50
N PHE A 39 26.07 17.00 -20.23
CA PHE A 39 26.05 15.85 -21.13
C PHE A 39 24.61 15.48 -21.52
N GLN A 40 23.84 16.46 -21.99
CA GLN A 40 22.39 16.30 -22.22
C GLN A 40 22.03 15.25 -23.28
N SER A 41 22.93 15.02 -24.24
CA SER A 41 22.79 14.01 -25.30
C SER A 41 23.15 12.59 -24.86
N GLU A 42 23.76 12.42 -23.70
CA GLU A 42 24.10 11.08 -23.18
C GLU A 42 22.85 10.36 -22.70
N ASP A 43 22.78 9.05 -22.96
CA ASP A 43 21.65 8.20 -22.54
C ASP A 43 21.41 8.24 -21.03
N ASN A 44 22.47 8.43 -20.24
CA ASN A 44 22.41 8.52 -18.78
C ASN A 44 21.97 9.89 -18.26
N ALA A 45 21.79 10.91 -19.11
CA ALA A 45 21.46 12.26 -18.66
C ALA A 45 20.10 12.36 -17.93
N PRO A 46 19.01 11.72 -18.42
CA PRO A 46 17.74 11.65 -17.69
C PRO A 46 17.90 10.88 -16.38
N TRP A 47 18.60 9.74 -16.41
CA TRP A 47 18.84 8.93 -15.22
C TRP A 47 19.56 9.73 -14.14
N ALA A 48 20.64 10.44 -14.49
CA ALA A 48 21.40 11.27 -13.56
C ALA A 48 20.54 12.38 -12.95
N LEU A 49 19.76 13.10 -13.74
CA LEU A 49 18.89 14.15 -13.20
C LEU A 49 17.81 13.58 -12.29
N PHE A 50 17.25 12.43 -12.65
CA PHE A 50 16.29 11.73 -11.81
C PHE A 50 16.92 11.31 -10.48
N LYS A 51 18.15 10.78 -10.51
CA LYS A 51 18.95 10.44 -9.33
C LYS A 51 19.21 11.65 -8.45
N ALA A 52 19.51 12.83 -9.01
CA ALA A 52 19.66 14.05 -8.22
C ALA A 52 18.40 14.36 -7.40
N GLY A 53 17.21 14.21 -7.99
CA GLY A 53 15.95 14.45 -7.29
C GLY A 53 15.69 13.44 -6.16
N LEU A 54 16.10 12.17 -6.33
CA LEU A 54 16.05 11.17 -5.27
C LEU A 54 17.07 11.45 -4.15
N VAL A 55 18.23 12.00 -4.48
CA VAL A 55 19.23 12.38 -3.45
C VAL A 55 18.75 13.59 -2.65
N TYR A 56 18.15 14.60 -3.29
CA TYR A 56 17.51 15.71 -2.57
C TYR A 56 16.35 15.25 -1.67
N GLU A 57 15.63 14.19 -2.05
CA GLU A 57 14.65 13.54 -1.18
C GLU A 57 15.28 12.99 0.11
N LYS A 58 16.41 12.27 -0.02
CA LYS A 58 17.15 11.74 1.14
C LYS A 58 17.63 12.85 2.07
N LEU A 59 17.98 14.00 1.50
CA LEU A 59 18.38 15.21 2.22
C LEU A 59 17.20 15.98 2.84
N LYS A 60 15.96 15.63 2.49
CA LYS A 60 14.75 16.41 2.80
C LYS A 60 14.83 17.87 2.31
N ASP A 61 15.60 18.13 1.25
CA ASP A 61 15.66 19.42 0.58
C ASP A 61 14.55 19.51 -0.47
N GLU A 62 13.33 19.77 0.00
CA GLU A 62 12.12 19.84 -0.81
C GLU A 62 12.19 20.93 -1.89
N GLY A 63 12.85 22.06 -1.59
CA GLY A 63 13.02 23.18 -2.51
C GLY A 63 13.87 22.80 -3.72
N SER A 64 15.02 22.19 -3.49
CA SER A 64 15.88 21.66 -4.55
C SER A 64 15.21 20.49 -5.28
N GLN A 65 14.51 19.62 -4.55
CA GLN A 65 13.79 18.50 -5.13
C GLN A 65 12.72 18.95 -6.15
N ILE A 66 11.88 19.93 -5.81
CA ILE A 66 10.89 20.50 -6.75
C ILE A 66 11.58 21.08 -7.99
N LYS A 67 12.68 21.81 -7.83
CA LYS A 67 13.44 22.38 -8.95
C LYS A 67 13.95 21.28 -9.88
N ILE A 68 14.52 20.20 -9.34
CA ILE A 68 14.99 19.06 -10.13
C ILE A 68 13.86 18.35 -10.86
N TRP A 69 12.72 18.08 -10.19
CA TRP A 69 11.59 17.43 -10.86
C TRP A 69 11.02 18.27 -11.99
N LYS A 70 10.89 19.59 -11.82
CA LYS A 70 10.50 20.51 -12.90
C LYS A 70 11.49 20.47 -14.06
N ALA A 71 12.79 20.52 -13.76
CA ALA A 71 13.84 20.46 -14.78
C ALA A 71 13.82 19.12 -15.55
N PHE A 72 13.66 18.00 -14.84
CA PHE A 72 13.55 16.67 -15.42
C PHE A 72 12.36 16.57 -16.38
N ILE A 73 11.18 16.99 -15.93
CA ILE A 73 9.98 16.96 -16.77
C ILE A 73 10.14 17.87 -17.99
N SER A 74 10.62 19.10 -17.80
CA SER A 74 10.78 20.04 -18.91
C SER A 74 11.77 19.54 -19.97
N ARG A 75 12.92 18.99 -19.55
CA ARG A 75 14.00 18.59 -20.43
C ARG A 75 13.71 17.26 -21.14
N TYR A 76 13.12 16.29 -20.43
CA TYR A 76 13.06 14.92 -20.91
C TYR A 76 11.65 14.43 -21.27
N ARG A 77 10.58 15.23 -21.13
CA ARG A 77 9.19 14.79 -21.42
C ARG A 77 8.93 14.14 -22.79
N LYS A 78 9.77 14.40 -23.79
CA LYS A 78 9.68 13.85 -25.16
C LYS A 78 10.65 12.69 -25.43
N GLN A 79 11.56 12.39 -24.50
CA GLN A 79 12.55 11.34 -24.69
C GLN A 79 11.91 9.96 -24.50
N PRO A 80 12.16 8.99 -25.38
CA PRO A 80 11.68 7.63 -25.18
C PRO A 80 12.19 7.02 -23.87
N GLY A 81 11.37 6.17 -23.23
CA GLY A 81 11.78 5.38 -22.07
C GLY A 81 11.72 6.10 -20.72
N VAL A 82 11.34 7.39 -20.69
CA VAL A 82 11.22 8.16 -19.42
C VAL A 82 9.77 8.38 -18.99
N ASP A 83 8.78 7.88 -19.73
CA ASP A 83 7.35 8.11 -19.47
C ASP A 83 6.93 7.81 -18.03
N SER A 84 7.29 6.62 -17.53
CA SER A 84 7.01 6.23 -16.15
C SER A 84 7.71 7.12 -15.12
N LYS A 85 8.90 7.65 -15.45
CA LYS A 85 9.67 8.55 -14.59
C LYS A 85 9.08 9.95 -14.54
N ILE A 86 8.41 10.40 -15.61
CA ILE A 86 7.66 11.66 -15.62
C ILE A 86 6.46 11.58 -14.67
N VAL A 87 5.71 10.47 -14.72
CA VAL A 87 4.59 10.24 -13.80
C VAL A 87 5.09 10.19 -12.35
N GLU A 88 6.20 9.48 -12.10
CA GLU A 88 6.84 9.39 -10.78
C GLU A 88 7.29 10.77 -10.25
N ALA A 89 8.01 11.55 -11.04
CA ALA A 89 8.47 12.89 -10.65
C ALA A 89 7.29 13.83 -10.36
N THR A 90 6.20 13.72 -11.13
CA THR A 90 4.98 14.51 -10.92
C THR A 90 4.30 14.15 -9.60
N LEU A 91 4.20 12.85 -9.28
CA LEU A 91 3.69 12.36 -8.01
C LEU A 91 4.54 12.86 -6.83
N ARG A 92 5.87 12.80 -6.94
CA ARG A 92 6.78 13.25 -5.88
C ARG A 92 6.58 14.74 -5.58
N MET A 93 6.38 15.59 -6.59
CA MET A 93 6.00 16.98 -6.35
C MET A 93 4.66 17.09 -5.62
N ALA A 94 3.66 16.29 -5.98
CA ALA A 94 2.36 16.28 -5.30
C ALA A 94 2.50 15.94 -3.82
N ASP A 95 3.31 14.93 -3.50
CA ASP A 95 3.59 14.51 -2.13
C ASP A 95 4.29 15.61 -1.32
N ILE A 96 5.26 16.33 -1.91
CA ILE A 96 5.91 17.49 -1.28
C ILE A 96 4.89 18.59 -0.95
N TYR A 97 4.07 19.00 -1.93
CA TYR A 97 3.04 20.03 -1.66
C TYR A 97 2.03 19.57 -0.61
N ASN A 98 1.68 18.28 -0.60
CA ASN A 98 0.79 17.73 0.40
C ASN A 98 1.41 17.75 1.80
N ALA A 99 2.70 17.37 1.93
CA ALA A 99 3.43 17.42 3.20
C ALA A 99 3.58 18.85 3.73
N ALA A 100 3.79 19.83 2.85
CA ALA A 100 3.84 21.25 3.19
C ALA A 100 2.47 21.88 3.50
N GLY A 101 1.38 21.11 3.51
CA GLY A 101 0.02 21.61 3.74
C GLY A 101 -0.55 22.46 2.59
N SER A 102 0.17 22.57 1.46
CA SER A 102 -0.26 23.31 0.27
C SER A 102 -1.30 22.52 -0.51
N ARG A 103 -2.56 22.61 -0.06
CA ARG A 103 -3.70 21.89 -0.66
C ARG A 103 -3.85 22.16 -2.16
N LYS A 104 -3.70 23.42 -2.59
CA LYS A 104 -3.79 23.81 -4.00
C LYS A 104 -2.68 23.15 -4.84
N GLY A 105 -1.46 23.13 -4.32
CA GLY A 105 -0.32 22.47 -4.96
C GLY A 105 -0.52 20.96 -5.06
N ALA A 106 -0.93 20.33 -3.96
CA ALA A 106 -1.19 18.89 -3.90
C ALA A 106 -2.26 18.46 -4.91
N ILE A 107 -3.42 19.12 -4.92
CA ILE A 107 -4.51 18.82 -5.87
C ILE A 107 -4.03 18.97 -7.31
N LYS A 108 -3.33 20.06 -7.61
CA LYS A 108 -2.79 20.32 -8.95
C LYS A 108 -1.87 19.20 -9.41
N PHE A 109 -0.90 18.79 -8.59
CA PHE A 109 0.09 17.81 -9.01
C PHE A 109 -0.42 16.37 -8.95
N TYR A 110 -1.32 16.01 -8.03
CA TYR A 110 -1.99 14.71 -8.09
C TYR A 110 -2.85 14.58 -9.36
N GLY A 111 -3.59 15.62 -9.75
CA GLY A 111 -4.32 15.64 -11.03
C GLY A 111 -3.37 15.43 -12.22
N LYS A 112 -2.26 16.17 -12.26
CA LYS A 112 -1.23 16.01 -13.29
C LYS A 112 -0.61 14.62 -13.34
N THR A 113 -0.44 13.94 -12.21
CA THR A 113 0.06 12.55 -12.20
C THR A 113 -0.88 11.62 -12.97
N ILE A 114 -2.20 11.78 -12.77
CA ILE A 114 -3.22 10.98 -13.48
C ILE A 114 -3.24 11.35 -14.96
N GLU A 115 -3.21 12.66 -15.27
CA GLU A 115 -3.17 13.16 -16.65
C GLU A 115 -1.95 12.62 -17.41
N GLU A 116 -0.74 12.69 -16.84
CA GLU A 116 0.47 12.18 -17.48
C GLU A 116 0.43 10.66 -17.69
N PHE A 117 -0.17 9.90 -16.76
CA PHE A 117 -0.36 8.46 -16.93
C PHE A 117 -1.26 8.15 -18.13
N VAL A 118 -2.41 8.83 -18.23
CA VAL A 118 -3.38 8.65 -19.33
C VAL A 118 -2.80 9.13 -20.66
N LYS A 119 -2.27 10.35 -20.69
CA LYS A 119 -1.72 10.99 -21.89
C LYS A 119 -0.60 10.18 -22.54
N ARG A 120 0.20 9.48 -21.73
CA ARG A 120 1.30 8.64 -22.21
C ARG A 120 0.87 7.22 -22.56
N GLY A 121 -0.42 6.88 -22.45
CA GLY A 121 -0.92 5.55 -22.78
C GLY A 121 -0.32 4.44 -21.92
N LEU A 122 0.08 4.76 -20.68
CA LEU A 122 0.74 3.79 -19.81
C LEU A 122 -0.26 2.73 -19.33
N GLN A 123 0.21 1.49 -19.30
CA GLN A 123 -0.65 0.36 -19.03
C GLN A 123 -0.93 0.19 -17.53
N PRO A 124 -2.11 -0.34 -17.15
CA PRO A 124 -2.37 -0.84 -15.80
C PRO A 124 -1.35 -1.90 -15.37
N GLU A 125 -1.29 -2.22 -14.08
CA GLU A 125 -0.36 -3.22 -13.50
C GLU A 125 1.13 -2.84 -13.64
N THR A 126 1.41 -1.57 -13.92
CA THR A 126 2.77 -1.01 -13.96
C THR A 126 3.07 -0.18 -12.71
N LYS A 127 4.36 0.11 -12.48
CA LYS A 127 4.76 1.08 -11.43
C LYS A 127 4.09 2.44 -11.62
N ALA A 128 3.96 2.90 -12.87
CA ALA A 128 3.28 4.16 -13.19
C ALA A 128 1.78 4.12 -12.87
N ALA A 129 1.12 2.98 -13.10
CA ALA A 129 -0.27 2.78 -12.67
C ALA A 129 -0.40 2.87 -11.14
N GLY A 130 0.58 2.34 -10.39
CA GLY A 130 0.66 2.52 -8.94
C GLY A 130 0.80 3.99 -8.52
N PHE A 131 1.54 4.81 -9.27
CA PHE A 131 1.66 6.25 -9.01
C PHE A 131 0.35 7.01 -9.29
N ALA A 132 -0.32 6.69 -10.40
CA ALA A 132 -1.61 7.28 -10.74
C ALA A 132 -2.70 6.87 -9.74
N ALA A 133 -2.73 5.60 -9.32
CA ALA A 133 -3.64 5.10 -8.30
C ALA A 133 -3.44 5.80 -6.95
N LYS A 134 -2.18 6.02 -6.52
CA LYS A 134 -1.87 6.82 -5.32
C LYS A 134 -2.45 8.23 -5.43
N ALA A 135 -2.26 8.88 -6.58
CA ALA A 135 -2.70 10.24 -6.82
C ALA A 135 -4.24 10.34 -6.79
N GLU A 136 -4.94 9.44 -7.47
CA GLU A 136 -6.41 9.41 -7.45
C GLU A 136 -6.94 9.14 -6.05
N PHE A 137 -6.36 8.17 -5.33
CA PHE A 137 -6.70 7.91 -3.94
C PHE A 137 -6.52 9.17 -3.08
N ALA A 138 -5.39 9.87 -3.19
CA ALA A 138 -5.11 11.10 -2.42
C ALA A 138 -6.11 12.24 -2.72
N LEU A 139 -6.57 12.38 -3.96
CA LEU A 139 -7.61 13.36 -4.31
C LEU A 139 -8.95 13.05 -3.63
N ILE A 140 -9.30 11.77 -3.53
CA ILE A 140 -10.54 11.30 -2.88
C ILE A 140 -10.48 11.56 -1.36
N GLU A 141 -9.31 11.39 -0.73
CA GLU A 141 -9.14 11.53 0.73
C GLU A 141 -9.59 12.89 1.28
N SER A 142 -9.54 13.96 0.48
CA SER A 142 -10.03 15.28 0.89
C SER A 142 -11.55 15.30 1.15
N ARG A 143 -12.31 14.53 0.38
CA ARG A 143 -13.76 14.34 0.56
C ARG A 143 -14.03 13.37 1.71
N PHE A 144 -13.23 12.31 1.82
CA PHE A 144 -13.30 11.38 2.94
C PHE A 144 -13.08 12.08 4.29
N LYS A 145 -12.15 13.04 4.37
CA LYS A 145 -11.94 13.84 5.60
C LYS A 145 -13.20 14.63 5.99
N ARG A 146 -13.94 15.18 5.04
CA ARG A 146 -15.22 15.87 5.30
C ARG A 146 -16.27 14.88 5.82
N TYR A 147 -16.40 13.73 5.16
CA TYR A 147 -17.31 12.67 5.56
C TYR A 147 -17.04 12.20 7.00
N LYS A 148 -15.78 11.92 7.33
CA LYS A 148 -15.35 11.53 8.68
C LYS A 148 -15.68 12.57 9.77
N GLY A 149 -15.84 13.84 9.39
CA GLY A 149 -16.16 14.92 10.32
C GLY A 149 -17.65 15.12 10.61
N LEU A 150 -18.53 14.41 9.90
CA LEU A 150 -19.99 14.52 10.10
C LEU A 150 -20.39 13.96 11.46
N LYS A 151 -21.33 14.64 12.12
CA LYS A 151 -21.91 14.27 13.42
C LYS A 151 -23.36 14.74 13.47
N LEU A 152 -24.27 13.91 13.97
CA LEU A 152 -25.65 14.34 14.23
C LEU A 152 -25.69 15.37 15.36
N LYS A 153 -26.55 16.37 15.23
CA LYS A 153 -26.69 17.50 16.17
C LYS A 153 -28.11 18.03 16.18
N GLY A 154 -28.54 18.59 17.31
CA GLY A 154 -29.78 19.38 17.41
C GLY A 154 -31.06 18.59 17.13
N SER A 155 -32.07 19.30 16.59
CA SER A 155 -33.42 18.76 16.35
C SER A 155 -33.46 17.61 15.35
N LEU A 156 -34.53 16.80 15.40
CA LEU A 156 -34.79 15.70 14.47
C LEU A 156 -34.65 16.13 13.00
N ALA A 157 -35.21 17.29 12.63
CA ALA A 157 -35.07 17.84 11.28
C ALA A 157 -33.60 18.09 10.88
N ASN A 158 -32.78 18.60 11.81
CA ASN A 158 -31.36 18.83 11.57
C ASN A 158 -30.60 17.51 11.43
N GLN A 159 -30.89 16.53 12.29
CA GLN A 159 -30.30 15.21 12.22
C GLN A 159 -30.64 14.51 10.90
N GLY A 160 -31.91 14.51 10.48
CA GLY A 160 -32.34 13.94 9.19
C GLY A 160 -31.62 14.54 7.98
N ARG A 161 -31.38 15.87 7.99
CA ARG A 161 -30.60 16.54 6.94
C ARG A 161 -29.15 16.05 6.91
N ILE A 162 -28.52 15.89 8.09
CA ILE A 162 -27.13 15.40 8.19
C ILE A 162 -27.05 13.94 7.74
N ILE A 163 -28.03 13.10 8.09
CA ILE A 163 -28.13 11.71 7.63
C ILE A 163 -28.20 11.68 6.10
N LYS A 164 -29.10 12.46 5.48
CA LYS A 164 -29.22 12.57 4.01
C LYS A 164 -27.91 13.03 3.36
N GLN A 165 -27.25 14.03 3.94
CA GLN A 165 -25.95 14.51 3.46
C GLN A 165 -24.86 13.44 3.57
N ALA A 166 -24.81 12.73 4.70
CA ALA A 166 -23.85 11.66 4.94
C ALA A 166 -24.09 10.50 3.96
N ARG A 167 -25.34 10.10 3.72
CA ARG A 167 -25.67 9.03 2.76
C ARG A 167 -25.24 9.39 1.34
N LYS A 168 -25.54 10.62 0.89
CA LYS A 168 -25.11 11.13 -0.42
C LYS A 168 -23.58 11.12 -0.56
N LEU A 169 -22.87 11.69 0.42
CA LEU A 169 -21.41 11.75 0.39
C LEU A 169 -20.76 10.36 0.48
N MET A 170 -21.38 9.43 1.22
CA MET A 170 -20.95 8.04 1.24
C MET A 170 -21.03 7.41 -0.16
N GLY A 171 -22.15 7.58 -0.87
CA GLY A 171 -22.30 7.08 -2.25
C GLY A 171 -21.27 7.68 -3.22
N GLU A 172 -21.05 9.00 -3.16
CA GLU A 172 -20.01 9.67 -3.96
C GLU A 172 -18.60 9.12 -3.68
N LEU A 173 -18.30 8.84 -2.42
CA LEU A 173 -17.01 8.27 -2.02
C LEU A 173 -16.88 6.80 -2.43
N GLN A 174 -17.94 6.00 -2.30
CA GLN A 174 -17.96 4.61 -2.77
C GLN A 174 -17.69 4.53 -4.27
N ALA A 175 -18.39 5.35 -5.07
CA ALA A 175 -18.16 5.43 -6.51
C ALA A 175 -16.72 5.86 -6.84
N ALA A 176 -16.21 6.89 -6.15
CA ALA A 176 -14.87 7.39 -6.38
C ALA A 176 -13.77 6.38 -6.00
N TYR A 177 -13.90 5.68 -4.87
CA TYR A 177 -12.95 4.61 -4.53
C TYR A 177 -13.09 3.39 -5.45
N GLY A 178 -14.29 3.14 -5.97
CA GLY A 178 -14.60 2.07 -6.92
C GLY A 178 -13.91 2.21 -8.28
N THR A 179 -13.29 3.35 -8.59
CA THR A 179 -12.52 3.54 -9.83
C THR A 179 -11.11 2.96 -9.75
N LEU A 180 -10.52 2.83 -8.55
CA LEU A 180 -9.11 2.42 -8.39
C LEU A 180 -8.74 1.04 -8.96
N PRO A 181 -9.64 0.03 -9.03
CA PRO A 181 -9.34 -1.24 -9.68
C PRO A 181 -8.85 -1.12 -11.13
N LYS A 182 -9.22 -0.06 -11.87
CA LYS A 182 -8.80 0.17 -13.27
C LYS A 182 -7.27 0.21 -13.44
N TYR A 183 -6.54 0.61 -12.40
CA TYR A 183 -5.08 0.68 -12.44
C TYR A 183 -4.39 -0.67 -12.24
N ARG A 184 -5.12 -1.70 -11.76
CA ARG A 184 -4.54 -2.98 -11.31
C ARG A 184 -3.33 -2.78 -10.36
N ALA A 185 -3.33 -1.69 -9.61
CA ALA A 185 -2.36 -1.38 -8.58
C ALA A 185 -2.87 -1.92 -7.24
N TYR A 186 -2.61 -3.20 -6.97
CA TYR A 186 -3.31 -3.96 -5.91
C TYR A 186 -3.16 -3.36 -4.50
N ASP A 187 -2.04 -2.72 -4.17
CA ASP A 187 -1.89 -2.01 -2.90
C ASP A 187 -2.95 -0.91 -2.70
N TRP A 188 -3.23 -0.14 -3.75
CA TRP A 188 -4.22 0.95 -3.72
C TRP A 188 -5.64 0.44 -3.90
N MET A 189 -5.82 -0.68 -4.59
CA MET A 189 -7.12 -1.37 -4.63
C MET A 189 -7.54 -1.85 -3.24
N ILE A 190 -6.63 -2.49 -2.49
CA ILE A 190 -6.91 -2.88 -1.09
C ILE A 190 -7.11 -1.66 -0.19
N ALA A 191 -6.38 -0.56 -0.42
CA ALA A 191 -6.61 0.70 0.28
C ALA A 191 -8.04 1.24 0.05
N ALA A 192 -8.51 1.18 -1.19
CA ALA A 192 -9.85 1.61 -1.59
C ALA A 192 -10.94 0.73 -0.93
N LEU A 193 -10.79 -0.60 -0.95
CA LEU A 193 -11.71 -1.52 -0.27
C LEU A 193 -11.76 -1.26 1.24
N TYR A 194 -10.60 -1.04 1.88
CA TYR A 194 -10.55 -0.64 3.29
C TYR A 194 -11.30 0.67 3.54
N ARG A 195 -11.16 1.66 2.64
CA ARG A 195 -11.87 2.94 2.76
C ARG A 195 -13.38 2.76 2.59
N ILE A 196 -13.83 1.97 1.63
CA ILE A 196 -15.27 1.67 1.42
C ILE A 196 -15.87 1.02 2.66
N ALA A 197 -15.22 0.00 3.24
CA ALA A 197 -15.67 -0.59 4.50
C ALA A 197 -15.68 0.45 5.65
N ARG A 198 -14.67 1.33 5.69
CA ARG A 198 -14.60 2.41 6.69
C ARG A 198 -15.70 3.45 6.54
N LEU A 199 -16.25 3.68 5.34
CA LEU A 199 -17.39 4.58 5.15
C LEU A 199 -18.59 4.05 5.95
N ASN A 200 -18.93 2.77 5.77
CA ASN A 200 -20.02 2.11 6.49
C ASN A 200 -19.80 2.15 8.02
N GLU A 201 -18.57 1.88 8.50
CA GLU A 201 -18.25 1.97 9.93
C GLU A 201 -18.50 3.39 10.48
N LEU A 202 -18.09 4.42 9.72
CA LEU A 202 -18.29 5.80 10.14
C LEU A 202 -19.77 6.22 10.08
N TYR A 203 -20.55 5.64 9.16
CA TYR A 203 -21.99 5.84 9.09
C TYR A 203 -22.70 5.19 10.30
N ALA A 204 -22.34 3.97 10.69
CA ALA A 204 -22.83 3.35 11.92
C ALA A 204 -22.53 4.22 13.15
N LYS A 205 -21.28 4.70 13.25
CA LYS A 205 -20.84 5.62 14.32
C LYS A 205 -21.54 6.96 14.33
N LEU A 206 -22.10 7.39 13.20
CA LEU A 206 -22.90 8.62 13.12
C LEU A 206 -24.19 8.45 13.95
N PHE A 207 -24.82 7.28 13.89
CA PHE A 207 -26.00 6.92 14.67
C PHE A 207 -25.66 6.71 16.15
N TYR A 208 -24.67 5.88 16.48
CA TYR A 208 -24.28 5.69 17.88
C TYR A 208 -23.81 6.97 18.60
N GLY A 209 -23.39 7.98 17.85
CA GLY A 209 -23.03 9.29 18.38
C GLY A 209 -24.15 10.33 18.33
N ALA A 210 -25.40 9.92 18.07
CA ALA A 210 -26.52 10.83 17.98
C ALA A 210 -26.90 11.40 19.36
N PRO A 211 -27.02 12.73 19.51
CA PRO A 211 -27.50 13.33 20.75
C PRO A 211 -29.02 13.26 20.83
N ASP A 212 -29.54 13.25 22.06
CA ASP A 212 -30.97 13.40 22.31
C ASP A 212 -31.50 14.69 21.65
N PRO A 213 -32.50 14.60 20.75
CA PRO A 213 -33.09 15.77 20.11
C PRO A 213 -33.93 16.57 21.11
N PRO A 214 -33.83 17.92 21.11
CA PRO A 214 -34.65 18.75 21.98
C PRO A 214 -36.14 18.69 21.61
N GLY A 215 -37.01 18.73 22.62
CA GLY A 215 -38.45 18.85 22.44
C GLY A 215 -39.17 17.55 22.05
N VAL A 216 -38.51 16.40 22.16
CA VAL A 216 -39.14 15.08 21.98
C VAL A 216 -39.64 14.57 23.33
N SER A 217 -40.85 14.00 23.36
CA SER A 217 -41.45 13.42 24.57
C SER A 217 -40.71 12.16 25.02
N ASP A 218 -40.88 11.73 26.28
CA ASP A 218 -40.20 10.53 26.81
C ASP A 218 -40.49 9.28 25.96
N ARG A 219 -41.76 9.06 25.58
CA ARG A 219 -42.14 7.97 24.68
C ARG A 219 -41.47 8.10 23.30
N GLY A 220 -41.47 9.30 22.72
CA GLY A 220 -40.81 9.54 21.44
C GLY A 220 -39.29 9.37 21.51
N MET A 221 -38.69 9.60 22.69
CA MET A 221 -37.26 9.41 22.93
C MET A 221 -36.87 7.94 22.97
N GLU A 222 -37.72 7.06 23.51
CA GLU A 222 -37.52 5.60 23.47
C GLU A 222 -37.55 5.07 22.03
N GLU A 223 -38.56 5.48 21.26
CA GLU A 223 -38.68 5.13 19.84
C GLU A 223 -37.47 5.64 19.04
N TYR A 224 -37.05 6.89 19.29
CA TYR A 224 -35.87 7.48 18.66
C TYR A 224 -34.59 6.70 18.96
N ARG A 225 -34.31 6.39 20.23
CA ARG A 225 -33.10 5.65 20.63
C ARG A 225 -33.08 4.25 20.00
N THR A 226 -34.21 3.55 20.01
CA THR A 226 -34.35 2.26 19.35
C THR A 226 -34.02 2.35 17.85
N MET A 227 -34.59 3.34 17.14
CA MET A 227 -34.30 3.55 15.71
C MET A 227 -32.81 3.84 15.44
N ILE A 228 -32.18 4.66 16.29
CA ILE A 228 -30.75 4.99 16.19
C ILE A 228 -29.88 3.75 16.41
N GLU A 229 -30.21 2.91 17.40
CA GLU A 229 -29.50 1.66 17.67
C GLU A 229 -29.62 0.66 16.53
N ASP A 230 -30.84 0.46 16.00
CA ASP A 230 -31.12 -0.45 14.89
C ASP A 230 -30.40 -0.04 13.61
N GLU A 231 -30.45 1.24 13.24
CA GLU A 231 -29.70 1.75 12.08
C GLU A 231 -28.19 1.66 12.32
N GLY A 232 -27.72 2.00 13.53
CA GLY A 232 -26.32 1.82 13.90
C GLY A 232 -25.84 0.39 13.68
N LEU A 233 -26.59 -0.60 14.19
CA LEU A 233 -26.27 -2.02 14.10
C LEU A 233 -26.31 -2.53 12.66
N ARG A 234 -27.32 -2.13 11.88
CA ARG A 234 -27.42 -2.44 10.45
C ARG A 234 -26.17 -2.04 9.69
N TRP A 235 -25.71 -0.80 9.88
CA TRP A 235 -24.54 -0.28 9.17
C TRP A 235 -23.22 -0.81 9.72
N GLU A 236 -23.16 -1.14 11.01
CA GLU A 236 -22.00 -1.83 11.60
C GLU A 236 -21.82 -3.22 10.97
N ASN A 237 -22.90 -3.99 10.87
CA ASN A 237 -22.89 -5.30 10.21
C ASN A 237 -22.46 -5.19 8.75
N ALA A 238 -22.98 -4.21 8.02
CA ALA A 238 -22.53 -3.92 6.64
C ALA A 238 -21.04 -3.54 6.58
N ALA A 239 -20.53 -2.80 7.56
CA ALA A 239 -19.10 -2.47 7.64
C ALA A 239 -18.24 -3.71 7.87
N ILE A 240 -18.64 -4.58 8.80
CA ILE A 240 -17.96 -5.85 9.08
C ILE A 240 -17.91 -6.71 7.82
N GLN A 241 -19.04 -6.93 7.13
CA GLN A 241 -19.08 -7.69 5.89
C GLN A 241 -18.12 -7.12 4.83
N ASN A 242 -18.13 -5.80 4.63
CA ASN A 242 -17.21 -5.15 3.69
C ASN A 242 -15.73 -5.31 4.10
N TYR A 243 -15.42 -5.28 5.39
CA TYR A 243 -14.07 -5.57 5.88
C TYR A 243 -13.67 -7.02 5.63
N GLU A 244 -14.57 -7.98 5.84
CA GLU A 244 -14.34 -9.40 5.57
C GLU A 244 -14.10 -9.66 4.07
N ILE A 245 -14.86 -9.01 3.19
CA ILE A 245 -14.63 -9.05 1.74
C ILE A 245 -13.25 -8.48 1.41
N ALA A 246 -12.90 -7.32 1.95
CA ALA A 246 -11.63 -6.67 1.69
C ALA A 246 -10.42 -7.51 2.14
N ILE A 247 -10.49 -8.16 3.31
CA ILE A 247 -9.40 -9.03 3.77
C ILE A 247 -9.33 -10.34 2.96
N LYS A 248 -10.47 -10.91 2.52
CA LYS A 248 -10.49 -12.07 1.61
C LYS A 248 -9.81 -11.73 0.28
N GLN A 249 -10.11 -10.55 -0.29
CA GLN A 249 -9.44 -10.07 -1.52
C GLN A 249 -7.94 -9.86 -1.31
N ALA A 250 -7.53 -9.25 -0.19
CA ALA A 250 -6.12 -9.08 0.14
C ALA A 250 -5.38 -10.43 0.24
N ARG A 251 -5.99 -11.43 0.87
CA ARG A 251 -5.43 -12.80 0.97
C ARG A 251 -5.32 -13.46 -0.41
N ARG A 252 -6.37 -13.40 -1.23
CA ARG A 252 -6.39 -13.95 -2.60
C ARG A 252 -5.26 -13.39 -3.45
N LEU A 253 -5.01 -12.08 -3.33
CA LEU A 253 -3.99 -11.36 -4.07
C LEU A 253 -2.60 -11.40 -3.40
N LYS A 254 -2.47 -12.10 -2.26
CA LYS A 254 -1.23 -12.22 -1.47
C LYS A 254 -0.61 -10.86 -1.11
N ILE A 255 -1.44 -9.85 -0.89
CA ILE A 255 -0.99 -8.50 -0.54
C ILE A 255 -0.77 -8.41 0.96
N VAL A 256 0.41 -7.95 1.37
CA VAL A 256 0.75 -7.68 2.77
C VAL A 256 1.34 -6.28 2.86
N ASN A 257 0.59 -5.35 3.43
CA ASN A 257 0.97 -3.94 3.54
C ASN A 257 0.23 -3.27 4.71
N LYS A 258 0.43 -1.95 4.87
CA LYS A 258 -0.24 -1.17 5.94
C LYS A 258 -1.76 -1.24 5.92
N TRP A 259 -2.40 -1.46 4.77
CA TRP A 259 -3.85 -1.54 4.64
C TRP A 259 -4.40 -2.90 5.06
N THR A 260 -3.67 -3.98 4.76
CA THR A 260 -4.05 -5.31 5.25
C THR A 260 -3.87 -5.44 6.75
N MET A 261 -2.85 -4.78 7.32
CA MET A 261 -2.72 -4.65 8.76
C MET A 261 -3.88 -3.87 9.40
N LYS A 262 -4.31 -2.77 8.78
CA LYS A 262 -5.50 -2.04 9.24
C LYS A 262 -6.77 -2.89 9.13
N LEU A 263 -6.95 -3.65 8.04
CA LEU A 263 -8.08 -4.58 7.89
C LEU A 263 -8.12 -5.59 9.03
N ARG A 264 -7.00 -6.27 9.30
CA ARG A 264 -6.89 -7.25 10.40
C ARG A 264 -7.17 -6.62 11.76
N THR A 265 -6.59 -5.46 12.01
CA THR A 265 -6.78 -4.74 13.28
C THR A 265 -8.24 -4.34 13.49
N THR A 266 -8.89 -3.83 12.44
CA THR A 266 -10.31 -3.45 12.52
C THR A 266 -11.21 -4.68 12.70
N LEU A 267 -10.98 -5.75 11.95
CA LEU A 267 -11.75 -6.99 12.10
C LEU A 267 -11.54 -7.65 13.45
N ASN A 268 -10.32 -7.62 14.00
CA ASN A 268 -10.06 -8.09 15.36
C ASN A 268 -10.90 -7.33 16.39
N ARG A 269 -11.06 -6.01 16.25
CA ARG A 269 -11.90 -5.22 17.16
C ARG A 269 -13.37 -5.64 17.14
N PHE A 270 -13.91 -6.02 15.97
CA PHE A 270 -15.30 -6.46 15.84
C PHE A 270 -15.49 -7.94 16.19
N LYS A 271 -14.52 -8.79 15.82
CA LYS A 271 -14.59 -10.25 15.90
C LYS A 271 -13.21 -10.81 16.32
N PRO A 272 -12.80 -10.63 17.59
CA PRO A 272 -11.44 -10.97 18.04
C PRO A 272 -11.13 -12.46 17.94
N ALA A 273 -12.11 -13.33 18.24
CA ALA A 273 -11.95 -14.78 18.14
C ALA A 273 -11.75 -15.26 16.69
N ALA A 274 -12.49 -14.69 15.73
CA ALA A 274 -12.35 -15.05 14.32
C ALA A 274 -11.11 -14.42 13.64
N TYR A 275 -10.62 -13.30 14.18
CA TYR A 275 -9.48 -12.55 13.64
C TYR A 275 -8.44 -12.23 14.71
N PRO A 276 -7.74 -13.22 15.29
CA PRO A 276 -6.70 -12.96 16.27
C PRO A 276 -5.51 -12.21 15.66
N LEU A 277 -4.93 -11.30 16.44
CA LEU A 277 -3.68 -10.62 16.08
C LEU A 277 -2.50 -11.43 16.62
N PHE A 278 -1.73 -12.04 15.72
CA PHE A 278 -0.43 -12.58 16.08
C PHE A 278 0.52 -11.41 16.35
N LYS A 279 1.21 -11.41 17.50
CA LYS A 279 2.32 -10.49 17.77
C LYS A 279 3.31 -10.63 16.61
N GLU A 280 3.54 -9.57 15.85
CA GLU A 280 4.68 -9.53 14.95
C GLU A 280 5.93 -9.60 15.84
N GLU A 281 6.63 -10.74 15.82
CA GLU A 281 8.00 -10.77 16.30
C GLU A 281 8.72 -9.64 15.56
N LYS A 282 9.20 -8.65 16.31
CA LYS A 282 10.19 -7.72 15.80
C LYS A 282 11.35 -8.59 15.35
N ARG A 283 11.46 -8.87 14.05
CA ARG A 283 12.70 -9.35 13.46
C ARG A 283 13.75 -8.29 13.78
N ARG A 284 14.47 -8.49 14.88
CA ARG A 284 15.77 -7.87 15.10
C ARG A 284 16.58 -8.34 13.92
N TYR A 285 16.79 -7.47 12.94
CA TYR A 285 17.91 -7.62 12.04
C TYR A 285 19.14 -7.45 12.93
N ASP A 286 19.70 -8.57 13.37
CA ASP A 286 21.04 -8.63 13.91
C ASP A 286 21.98 -8.34 12.73
N TYR A 287 22.27 -7.05 12.54
CA TYR A 287 23.42 -6.67 11.75
C TYR A 287 24.64 -7.00 12.60
N GLY A 288 25.22 -8.17 12.32
CA GLY A 288 26.41 -8.66 12.96
C GLY A 288 27.45 -7.55 13.12
N THR A 289 27.75 -7.26 14.38
CA THR A 289 29.01 -6.63 14.77
C THR A 289 29.76 -7.71 15.53
N GLY A 290 30.81 -8.22 14.88
CA GLY A 290 31.76 -9.13 15.50
C GLY A 290 32.45 -8.48 16.69
N PHE A 291 33.15 -9.35 17.43
CA PHE A 291 33.86 -9.16 18.70
C PHE A 291 33.06 -9.49 19.97
N ASN A 292 32.88 -10.81 20.20
CA ASN A 292 32.91 -11.35 21.55
C ASN A 292 34.31 -11.93 21.80
N VAL A 293 35.11 -11.26 22.62
CA VAL A 293 36.27 -11.86 23.27
C VAL A 293 35.75 -12.65 24.48
N PRO A 294 36.02 -13.94 24.63
CA PRO A 294 35.64 -14.67 25.84
C PRO A 294 36.54 -14.19 26.99
N LEU A 295 35.94 -13.63 28.05
CA LEU A 295 36.65 -13.46 29.32
C LEU A 295 36.99 -14.84 29.87
N THR A 296 38.28 -15.10 30.01
CA THR A 296 38.86 -16.28 30.64
C THR A 296 38.49 -16.31 32.12
N THR A 297 37.75 -17.33 32.57
CA THR A 297 37.69 -17.71 33.98
C THR A 297 38.71 -18.82 34.23
N GLN A 298 39.58 -18.59 35.22
CA GLN A 298 40.54 -19.59 35.70
C GLN A 298 39.83 -20.75 36.40
N PRO A 299 40.42 -21.96 36.41
CA PRO A 299 39.77 -23.17 36.91
C PRO A 299 39.91 -23.31 38.43
N GLU A 300 38.81 -23.57 39.12
CA GLU A 300 38.79 -23.94 40.53
C GLU A 300 38.97 -25.47 40.68
N LYS A 301 39.83 -25.85 41.63
CA LYS A 301 40.36 -27.20 41.87
C LYS A 301 39.25 -28.16 42.35
N LYS A 302 39.25 -29.39 41.81
CA LYS A 302 38.42 -30.51 42.29
C LYS A 302 39.29 -31.50 43.08
N ALA A 303 38.85 -31.87 44.28
CA ALA A 303 39.39 -32.95 45.10
C ALA A 303 38.61 -34.28 44.83
N PRO A 304 39.17 -35.46 45.16
CA PRO A 304 38.96 -36.69 44.38
C PRO A 304 37.80 -37.61 44.84
N GLU A 305 37.41 -38.48 43.91
CA GLU A 305 36.47 -39.61 43.96
C GLU A 305 36.82 -40.70 45.00
N PRO A 306 35.85 -41.60 45.29
CA PRO A 306 36.13 -43.01 45.52
C PRO A 306 35.60 -43.94 44.40
N GLU A 307 36.34 -45.04 44.24
CA GLU A 307 36.42 -46.05 43.17
C GLU A 307 35.21 -47.00 42.99
N VAL A 308 34.77 -47.30 41.75
CA VAL A 308 35.04 -48.47 40.84
C VAL A 308 34.20 -49.75 41.05
N LYS A 309 33.57 -50.21 39.94
CA LYS A 309 33.61 -51.58 39.31
C LYS A 309 32.65 -51.61 38.10
N THR A 310 33.11 -51.48 36.84
CA THR A 310 33.60 -52.47 35.84
C THR A 310 32.59 -53.47 35.27
N GLU A 311 32.35 -53.37 33.94
CA GLU A 311 32.26 -54.40 32.86
C GLU A 311 31.41 -53.82 31.71
N SER A 312 31.58 -54.04 30.39
CA SER A 312 32.63 -54.54 29.48
C SER A 312 32.11 -54.29 28.03
N LYS A 313 32.99 -53.96 27.07
CA LYS A 313 32.73 -53.83 25.60
C LYS A 313 32.86 -55.20 24.89
N PRO A 314 32.57 -55.45 23.57
CA PRO A 314 32.87 -54.56 22.42
C PRO A 314 32.00 -54.62 21.11
N LYS A 315 32.26 -53.60 20.25
CA LYS A 315 32.23 -53.42 18.76
C LYS A 315 31.64 -54.51 17.83
N THR A 316 30.94 -54.08 16.76
CA THR A 316 31.47 -53.92 15.35
C THR A 316 30.45 -53.35 14.35
N GLU A 317 30.90 -52.37 13.53
CA GLU A 317 30.41 -51.96 12.19
C GLU A 317 30.87 -52.99 11.10
N PRO A 318 30.55 -52.93 9.78
CA PRO A 318 30.31 -51.73 8.94
C PRO A 318 29.26 -51.83 7.80
N ALA A 319 29.15 -50.72 7.07
CA ALA A 319 28.38 -50.39 5.86
C ALA A 319 28.52 -51.33 4.64
N VAL A 320 27.68 -51.11 3.61
CA VAL A 320 28.02 -51.04 2.15
C VAL A 320 26.74 -50.80 1.29
N THR A 321 26.82 -49.84 0.36
CA THR A 321 26.03 -49.72 -0.90
C THR A 321 26.88 -50.22 -2.07
N PRO A 322 26.32 -50.75 -3.19
CA PRO A 322 26.08 -49.89 -4.37
C PRO A 322 24.94 -50.33 -5.34
N THR A 323 24.54 -49.41 -6.24
CA THR A 323 23.72 -49.54 -7.49
C THR A 323 24.45 -50.38 -8.59
N PRO A 324 23.91 -50.73 -9.82
CA PRO A 324 23.13 -49.90 -10.77
C PRO A 324 22.11 -50.57 -11.78
N ALA A 325 21.35 -49.69 -12.48
CA ALA A 325 20.89 -49.70 -13.90
C ALA A 325 19.95 -50.76 -14.54
N GLY A 326 18.97 -50.29 -15.34
CA GLY A 326 18.32 -51.07 -16.42
C GLY A 326 16.99 -50.52 -16.96
N ASN A 327 16.92 -50.24 -18.26
CA ASN A 327 15.91 -49.48 -19.02
C ASN A 327 15.02 -50.40 -19.91
N LYS A 328 13.74 -50.08 -20.22
CA LYS A 328 13.04 -50.37 -21.52
C LYS A 328 11.56 -49.90 -21.60
N LYS A 329 11.12 -49.70 -22.86
CA LYS A 329 9.99 -48.91 -23.43
C LYS A 329 8.61 -49.64 -23.55
N GLN A 330 7.53 -48.82 -23.56
CA GLN A 330 6.20 -48.78 -24.27
C GLN A 330 5.61 -50.01 -25.00
N PRO A 331 4.25 -50.15 -25.19
CA PRO A 331 3.41 -49.24 -26.02
C PRO A 331 1.92 -48.97 -25.57
N THR A 332 1.30 -47.94 -26.16
CA THR A 332 -0.15 -47.56 -26.23
C THR A 332 -0.88 -48.30 -27.38
N PRO A 333 -2.24 -48.42 -27.53
CA PRO A 333 -3.29 -47.34 -27.65
C PRO A 333 -4.74 -47.80 -27.25
N PRO A 334 -5.90 -47.24 -27.72
CA PRO A 334 -6.29 -45.91 -28.27
C PRO A 334 -7.47 -45.21 -27.52
N SER A 335 -7.77 -43.95 -27.89
CA SER A 335 -8.90 -43.10 -27.43
C SER A 335 -10.27 -43.41 -28.07
N PRO A 336 -11.37 -42.82 -27.53
CA PRO A 336 -12.26 -42.05 -28.41
C PRO A 336 -12.77 -40.69 -27.85
N LYS A 337 -12.79 -39.71 -28.77
CA LYS A 337 -13.70 -38.57 -29.06
C LYS A 337 -14.38 -37.73 -27.94
N ALA A 338 -13.99 -36.45 -27.97
CA ALA A 338 -14.77 -35.21 -28.14
C ALA A 338 -15.99 -34.92 -27.23
N GLU A 339 -15.82 -33.89 -26.39
CA GLU A 339 -16.90 -32.93 -26.09
C GLU A 339 -16.33 -31.54 -25.80
N THR A 340 -16.89 -30.54 -26.47
CA THR A 340 -16.52 -29.12 -26.48
C THR A 340 -16.95 -28.42 -25.20
N GLN A 341 -16.02 -27.75 -24.50
CA GLN A 341 -16.33 -26.73 -23.48
C GLN A 341 -15.88 -25.35 -23.97
N PRO A 342 -16.75 -24.33 -23.98
CA PRO A 342 -16.35 -22.96 -24.25
C PRO A 342 -15.71 -22.31 -23.01
N THR A 343 -14.71 -21.48 -23.32
CA THR A 343 -13.90 -20.62 -22.46
C THR A 343 -14.73 -19.70 -21.57
N GLU A 344 -14.55 -19.79 -20.24
CA GLU A 344 -14.96 -18.75 -19.30
C GLU A 344 -13.85 -17.70 -19.12
N THR A 345 -14.12 -16.50 -19.63
CA THR A 345 -13.51 -15.23 -19.20
C THR A 345 -13.74 -14.98 -17.70
N PRO A 346 -12.78 -14.39 -16.95
CA PRO A 346 -13.03 -14.02 -15.56
C PRO A 346 -13.92 -12.78 -15.49
N THR A 347 -15.19 -12.98 -15.17
CA THR A 347 -16.18 -11.93 -14.95
C THR A 347 -15.79 -11.11 -13.71
N ASN A 348 -15.63 -9.81 -13.95
CA ASN A 348 -15.28 -8.79 -12.98
C ASN A 348 -16.54 -8.40 -12.18
N SER A 349 -16.83 -9.09 -11.07
CA SER A 349 -18.00 -8.79 -10.23
C SER A 349 -17.63 -7.87 -9.07
N ILE A 350 -17.73 -6.56 -9.30
CA ILE A 350 -18.35 -5.65 -8.32
C ILE A 350 -19.38 -4.83 -9.10
N PRO A 351 -20.65 -5.18 -8.93
CA PRO A 351 -21.62 -4.16 -8.54
C PRO A 351 -22.48 -4.68 -7.40
N VAL A 352 -22.54 -3.93 -6.29
CA VAL A 352 -23.74 -4.00 -5.44
C VAL A 352 -24.66 -2.92 -6.02
N PRO A 353 -25.82 -3.28 -6.59
CA PRO A 353 -26.76 -2.30 -7.11
C PRO A 353 -27.27 -1.42 -5.97
N VAL A 354 -27.32 -0.12 -6.25
CA VAL A 354 -28.09 0.86 -5.48
C VAL A 354 -29.46 0.81 -6.10
N ASP A 355 -30.47 0.24 -5.43
CA ASP A 355 -31.87 0.60 -5.60
C ASP A 355 -32.71 0.18 -4.38
N ASP A 356 -33.68 1.05 -4.10
CA ASP A 356 -34.83 1.03 -3.18
C ASP A 356 -34.61 0.90 -1.65
N ILE A 357 -34.71 2.06 -0.99
CA ILE A 357 -35.16 2.16 0.41
C ILE A 357 -36.37 3.12 0.41
N PRO A 358 -37.53 2.71 0.95
CA PRO A 358 -38.70 3.58 1.04
C PRO A 358 -38.43 4.74 2.00
N VAL A 359 -38.95 5.92 1.64
CA VAL A 359 -39.03 7.09 2.53
C VAL A 359 -40.21 6.84 3.50
N PRO A 360 -40.01 6.84 4.82
CA PRO A 360 -41.14 6.82 5.75
C PRO A 360 -41.66 8.25 5.90
N GLY A 361 -42.86 8.52 5.39
CA GLY A 361 -43.51 9.82 5.58
C GLY A 361 -44.60 10.17 4.55
N GLU A 362 -45.56 9.28 4.31
CA GLU A 362 -46.89 9.66 3.79
C GLU A 362 -47.96 8.92 4.59
N SER A 363 -49.02 9.67 4.94
CA SER A 363 -50.21 9.34 5.77
C SER A 363 -50.16 9.90 7.20
N ILE A 364 -50.44 11.21 7.38
CA ILE A 364 -51.78 11.76 7.69
C ILE A 364 -51.87 13.16 7.08
#